data_AF-A0A3N5VZD8-F1
#
_entry.id   AF-A0A3N5VZD8-F1
#
_cell.length_a   1.000
_cell.length_b   1.000
_cell.length_c   1.000
_cell.angle_alpha   90.00
_cell.angle_beta   90.00
_cell.angle_gamma   90.00
#
_symmetry.space_group_name_H-M   'P 1'
#
loop_
_entity.id
_entity.type
_entity.pdbx_description
1 polymer ?
#
loop_
_entity_poly.entity_id
_entity_poly.type
_entity_poly.pdbx_seq_one_letter_code
_entity_poly.pdbx_strand_id
1 'polypeptide(L)'
;MEFSVAFWNLQNLFDVNSSEIATDLEFIPEKGWTAEVLNKKIDNLSKPLRTMNNGNPPDLVGFCEIESEKLARNLCENVQSSYYEVAKYIDGSDIRGIDTCLVYSKDIFDCIETKSFRINFRYPTRDIFLARLRIKE
;
A
#
# COMPACT_ATOMS: atom_id res chain seq x y z
N MET A 1 20.37 1.82 16.57
CA MET A 1 19.25 2.51 15.91
C MET A 1 18.08 1.56 15.96
N GLU A 2 16.93 2.01 16.42
CA GLU A 2 15.70 1.22 16.50
C GLU A 2 14.74 1.72 15.43
N PHE A 3 14.01 0.82 14.79
CA PHE A 3 13.02 1.14 13.77
C PHE A 3 11.69 0.47 14.11
N SER A 4 10.60 1.18 13.87
CA SER A 4 9.25 0.65 13.93
C SER A 4 8.83 0.11 12.56
N VAL A 5 8.36 -1.13 12.52
CA VAL A 5 7.93 -1.81 11.29
C VAL A 5 6.51 -2.32 11.46
N ALA A 6 5.66 -2.08 10.46
CA ALA A 6 4.30 -2.58 10.43
C ALA A 6 3.99 -3.33 9.11
N PHE A 7 2.99 -4.19 9.18
CA PHE A 7 2.37 -4.81 8.01
C PHE A 7 0.85 -4.60 8.10
N TRP A 8 0.22 -4.18 7.01
CA TRP A 8 -1.18 -3.79 6.99
C TRP A 8 -1.87 -4.30 5.72
N ASN A 9 -2.82 -5.21 5.88
CA ASN A 9 -3.71 -5.64 4.80
C ASN A 9 -4.84 -4.62 4.63
N LEU A 10 -4.98 -4.03 3.44
CA LEU A 10 -5.92 -2.92 3.19
C LEU A 10 -7.35 -3.38 2.88
N GLN A 11 -7.61 -4.68 2.92
CA GLN A 11 -8.91 -5.30 2.64
C GLN A 11 -9.47 -4.85 1.30
N ASN A 12 -8.72 -5.07 0.23
CA ASN A 12 -8.98 -4.58 -1.13
C ASN A 12 -9.18 -3.04 -1.21
N LEU A 13 -8.10 -2.30 -1.43
CA LEU A 13 -8.14 -0.87 -1.71
C LEU A 13 -8.02 -0.63 -3.21
N PHE A 14 -9.17 -0.38 -3.85
CA PHE A 14 -9.30 -0.05 -5.28
C PHE A 14 -9.49 1.46 -5.48
N ASP A 15 -9.19 1.97 -6.67
CA ASP A 15 -9.60 3.30 -7.12
C ASP A 15 -11.12 3.25 -7.43
N VAL A 16 -11.72 4.39 -7.73
CA VAL A 16 -13.13 4.48 -8.17
C VAL A 16 -13.24 4.42 -9.70
N ASN A 17 -12.16 4.80 -10.40
CA ASN A 17 -12.01 4.56 -11.84
C ASN A 17 -11.19 3.28 -12.02
N SER A 18 -11.74 2.17 -11.53
CA SER A 18 -11.00 0.94 -11.30
C SER A 18 -10.91 0.06 -12.54
N SER A 19 -10.09 -0.98 -12.45
CA SER A 19 -9.97 -2.03 -13.46
C SER A 19 -11.28 -2.80 -13.69
N GLU A 20 -11.40 -3.50 -14.84
CA GLU A 20 -12.53 -4.43 -15.11
C GLU A 20 -12.70 -5.45 -13.97
N ILE A 21 -11.59 -5.87 -13.38
CA ILE A 21 -11.56 -6.83 -12.27
C ILE A 21 -12.20 -6.27 -10.99
N ALA A 22 -11.90 -5.02 -10.64
CA ALA A 22 -12.55 -4.38 -9.50
C ALA A 22 -14.06 -4.23 -9.71
N THR A 23 -14.48 -4.01 -10.97
CA THR A 23 -15.89 -4.00 -11.37
C THR A 23 -16.54 -5.37 -11.15
N ASP A 24 -15.89 -6.46 -11.56
CA ASP A 24 -16.35 -7.82 -11.32
C ASP A 24 -16.46 -8.17 -9.82
N LEU A 25 -15.63 -7.53 -8.99
CA LEU A 25 -15.67 -7.64 -7.53
C LEU A 25 -16.65 -6.67 -6.85
N GLU A 26 -17.53 -6.02 -7.63
CA GLU A 26 -18.57 -5.08 -7.17
C GLU A 26 -18.03 -3.77 -6.54
N PHE A 27 -16.78 -3.39 -6.80
CA PHE A 27 -16.23 -2.07 -6.42
C PHE A 27 -16.62 -0.99 -7.44
N ILE A 28 -17.94 -0.78 -7.58
CA ILE A 28 -18.53 0.22 -8.49
C ILE A 28 -19.49 1.18 -7.77
N PRO A 29 -19.71 2.40 -8.31
CA PRO A 29 -20.61 3.38 -7.71
C PRO A 29 -22.04 2.87 -7.47
N GLU A 30 -22.59 2.04 -8.36
CA GLU A 30 -23.93 1.45 -8.25
C GLU A 30 -24.07 0.51 -7.04
N LYS A 31 -22.95 -0.01 -6.54
CA LYS A 31 -22.85 -0.87 -5.36
C LYS A 31 -22.38 -0.10 -4.12
N GLY A 32 -22.27 1.23 -4.23
CA GLY A 32 -21.87 2.12 -3.15
C GLY A 32 -20.38 2.42 -3.09
N TRP A 33 -19.57 1.94 -4.04
CA TRP A 33 -18.16 2.29 -4.12
C TRP A 33 -17.96 3.63 -4.84
N THR A 34 -18.02 4.72 -4.08
CA THR A 34 -17.88 6.09 -4.58
C THR A 34 -16.58 6.74 -4.10
N ALA A 35 -16.23 7.90 -4.67
CA ALA A 35 -15.05 8.65 -4.24
C ALA A 35 -15.11 9.04 -2.75
N GLU A 36 -16.32 9.33 -2.25
CA GLU A 36 -16.55 9.61 -0.83
C GLU A 36 -16.24 8.37 0.04
N VAL A 37 -16.70 7.19 -0.36
CA VAL A 37 -16.45 5.94 0.36
C VAL A 37 -14.98 5.56 0.32
N LEU A 38 -14.31 5.71 -0.83
CA LEU A 38 -12.86 5.51 -0.95
C LEU A 38 -12.09 6.46 -0.01
N ASN A 39 -12.39 7.76 -0.04
CA ASN A 39 -11.74 8.74 0.83
C ASN A 39 -11.98 8.41 2.31
N LYS A 40 -13.20 7.97 2.66
CA LYS A 40 -13.51 7.55 4.03
C LYS A 40 -12.73 6.31 4.44
N LYS A 41 -12.56 5.34 3.54
CA LYS A 41 -11.72 4.16 3.77
C LYS A 41 -10.27 4.55 4.00
N ILE A 42 -9.71 5.45 3.19
CA ILE A 42 -8.35 5.97 3.37
C ILE A 42 -8.18 6.69 4.72
N ASP A 43 -9.12 7.56 5.11
CA ASP A 43 -9.12 8.21 6.43
C ASP A 43 -9.12 7.18 7.57
N ASN A 44 -9.93 6.13 7.46
CA ASN A 44 -10.00 5.08 8.46
C ASN A 44 -8.73 4.21 8.50
N LEU A 45 -8.15 3.87 7.35
CA LEU A 45 -6.90 3.10 7.26
C LEU A 45 -5.69 3.88 7.78
N SER A 46 -5.69 5.21 7.66
CA SER A 46 -4.58 6.05 8.11
C SER A 46 -4.55 6.28 9.63
N LYS A 47 -5.70 6.22 10.32
CA LYS A 47 -5.78 6.44 11.78
C LYS A 47 -4.90 5.49 12.59
N PRO A 48 -4.97 4.15 12.41
CA PRO A 48 -4.10 3.23 13.14
C PRO A 48 -2.62 3.57 12.95
N LEU A 49 -2.19 3.82 11.70
CA LEU A 49 -0.81 4.14 11.36
C LEU A 49 -0.32 5.40 12.09
N ARG A 50 -1.13 6.46 12.20
CA ARG A 50 -0.79 7.67 12.98
C ARG A 50 -0.58 7.42 14.47
N THR A 51 -1.25 6.41 15.02
CA THR A 51 -1.24 6.13 16.47
C THR A 51 -0.27 5.04 16.88
N MET A 52 0.38 4.37 15.92
CA MET A 52 1.45 3.39 16.19
C MET A 52 2.67 4.09 16.82
N ASN A 53 3.70 3.32 17.19
CA ASN A 53 5.01 3.84 17.64
C ASN A 53 4.91 5.04 18.62
N ASN A 54 4.06 4.92 19.64
CA ASN A 54 3.79 5.97 20.63
C ASN A 54 3.30 7.31 20.04
N GLY A 55 2.43 7.25 19.03
CA GLY A 55 1.88 8.43 18.35
C GLY A 55 2.70 8.91 17.15
N ASN A 56 3.60 8.06 16.62
CA ASN A 56 4.34 8.33 15.40
C ASN A 56 4.02 7.26 14.34
N PRO A 57 4.00 7.61 13.05
CA PRO A 57 3.91 6.60 12.00
C PRO A 57 5.11 5.61 12.08
N PRO A 58 4.94 4.32 11.72
CA PRO A 58 6.06 3.39 11.63
C PRO A 58 7.09 3.81 10.59
N ASP A 59 8.36 3.53 10.79
CA ASP A 59 9.42 3.90 9.84
C ASP A 59 9.35 3.08 8.53
N LEU A 60 8.79 1.87 8.60
CA LEU A 60 8.53 0.99 7.46
C LEU A 60 7.13 0.38 7.57
N VAL A 61 6.39 0.39 6.46
CA VAL A 61 5.08 -0.28 6.37
C VAL A 61 4.97 -1.10 5.10
N GLY A 62 4.70 -2.40 5.25
CA GLY A 62 4.30 -3.26 4.16
C GLY A 62 2.77 -3.24 4.00
N PHE A 63 2.28 -2.89 2.82
CA PHE A 63 0.88 -2.99 2.45
C PHE A 63 0.64 -4.22 1.59
N CYS A 64 -0.56 -4.80 1.71
CA CYS A 64 -1.08 -5.72 0.70
C CYS A 64 -2.54 -5.43 0.39
N GLU A 65 -3.00 -5.93 -0.76
CA GLU A 65 -4.35 -5.75 -1.28
C GLU A 65 -4.65 -4.29 -1.70
N ILE A 66 -3.73 -3.71 -2.46
CA ILE A 66 -3.84 -2.35 -3.02
C ILE A 66 -3.73 -2.38 -4.54
N GLU A 67 -4.57 -1.63 -5.26
CA GLU A 67 -4.60 -1.64 -6.73
C GLU A 67 -3.47 -0.83 -7.38
N SER A 68 -2.96 0.23 -6.73
CA SER A 68 -2.00 1.11 -7.39
C SER A 68 -1.10 1.90 -6.44
N GLU A 69 0.03 2.36 -6.99
CA GLU A 69 0.94 3.30 -6.34
C GLU A 69 0.23 4.59 -5.91
N LYS A 70 -0.71 5.09 -6.74
CA LYS A 70 -1.48 6.31 -6.44
C LYS A 70 -2.26 6.16 -5.13
N LEU A 71 -2.90 5.01 -4.91
CA LEU A 71 -3.61 4.73 -3.65
C LEU A 71 -2.64 4.63 -2.47
N ALA A 72 -1.46 4.04 -2.67
CA ALA A 72 -0.43 3.97 -1.63
C ALA A 72 0.00 5.38 -1.21
N ARG A 73 0.27 6.26 -2.19
CA ARG A 73 0.63 7.66 -1.95
C ARG A 73 -0.49 8.43 -1.24
N ASN A 74 -1.73 8.28 -1.68
CA ASN A 74 -2.89 8.93 -1.04
C ASN A 74 -3.07 8.51 0.42
N LEU A 75 -2.88 7.21 0.71
CA LEU A 75 -2.91 6.69 2.08
C LEU A 75 -1.77 7.29 2.91
N CYS A 76 -0.54 7.27 2.40
CA CYS A 76 0.63 7.84 3.06
C CYS A 76 0.46 9.33 3.39
N GLU A 77 -0.02 10.13 2.43
CA GLU A 77 -0.29 11.56 2.65
C GLU A 77 -1.37 11.80 3.71
N ASN A 78 -2.36 10.89 3.81
CA ASN A 78 -3.35 10.93 4.88
C ASN A 78 -2.76 10.52 6.24
N VAL A 79 -1.77 9.64 6.29
CA VAL A 79 -1.09 9.29 7.56
C VAL A 79 -0.33 10.50 8.07
N GLN A 80 0.62 11.00 7.29
CA GLN A 80 1.36 12.21 7.63
C GLN A 80 1.96 12.76 6.35
N SER A 81 1.56 13.98 5.99
CA SER A 81 1.98 14.56 4.72
C SER A 81 3.50 14.59 4.61
N SER A 82 4.01 14.17 3.46
CA SER A 82 5.43 14.16 3.17
C SER A 82 6.29 13.31 4.11
N TYR A 83 5.74 12.39 4.91
CA TYR A 83 6.55 11.52 5.80
C TYR A 83 7.08 10.28 5.07
N TYR A 84 6.22 9.63 4.29
CA TYR A 84 6.56 8.40 3.57
C TYR A 84 6.95 8.66 2.12
N GLU A 85 7.78 7.77 1.60
CA GLU A 85 7.91 7.52 0.17
C GLU A 85 7.52 6.07 -0.14
N VAL A 86 7.00 5.85 -1.35
CA VAL A 86 6.63 4.52 -1.84
C VAL A 86 7.86 3.91 -2.52
N ALA A 87 8.31 2.75 -2.05
CA ALA A 87 9.32 1.99 -2.78
C ALA A 87 8.76 1.65 -4.17
N LYS A 88 9.58 1.83 -5.22
CA LYS A 88 9.17 1.69 -6.62
C LYS A 88 8.18 0.54 -6.79
N TYR A 89 6.93 0.91 -7.08
CA TYR A 89 5.80 0.00 -7.19
C TYR A 89 6.00 -0.93 -8.38
N ILE A 90 5.57 -2.18 -8.23
CA ILE A 90 5.63 -3.18 -9.30
C ILE A 90 4.26 -3.84 -9.34
N ASP A 91 3.58 -3.69 -10.48
CA ASP A 91 2.31 -4.37 -10.73
C ASP A 91 2.55 -5.89 -10.69
N GLY A 92 1.80 -6.56 -9.83
CA GLY A 92 1.89 -8.00 -9.60
C GLY A 92 1.03 -8.80 -10.56
N SER A 93 1.07 -10.11 -10.37
CA SER A 93 0.34 -11.07 -11.22
C SER A 93 -0.96 -11.59 -10.60
N ASP A 94 -1.42 -10.98 -9.50
CA ASP A 94 -2.68 -11.36 -8.86
C ASP A 94 -3.84 -11.02 -9.79
N ILE A 95 -4.67 -12.01 -10.08
CA ILE A 95 -5.81 -11.88 -10.98
C ILE A 95 -6.85 -10.87 -10.50
N ARG A 96 -6.79 -10.46 -9.23
CA ARG A 96 -7.65 -9.43 -8.64
C ARG A 96 -7.14 -8.01 -8.90
N GLY A 97 -5.98 -7.85 -9.52
CA GLY A 97 -5.38 -6.54 -9.79
C GLY A 97 -4.95 -5.79 -8.51
N ILE A 98 -4.54 -6.54 -7.47
CA ILE A 98 -4.08 -5.96 -6.21
C ILE A 98 -2.72 -6.52 -5.80
N ASP A 99 -1.85 -5.65 -5.31
CA ASP A 99 -0.45 -5.97 -5.09
C ASP A 99 -0.04 -5.83 -3.63
N THR A 100 1.24 -6.11 -3.41
CA THR A 100 1.99 -5.73 -2.22
C THR A 100 2.84 -4.51 -2.52
N CYS A 101 2.96 -3.62 -1.54
CA CYS A 101 3.71 -2.38 -1.66
C CYS A 101 4.50 -2.15 -0.37
N LEU A 102 5.70 -1.58 -0.45
CA LEU A 102 6.44 -1.12 0.73
C LEU A 102 6.50 0.41 0.72
N VAL A 103 6.23 1.03 1.86
CA VAL A 103 6.45 2.46 2.09
C VAL A 103 7.43 2.64 3.25
N TYR A 104 8.23 3.69 3.18
CA TYR A 104 9.32 3.94 4.12
C TYR A 104 9.42 5.42 4.48
N SER A 105 9.85 5.71 5.71
CA SER A 105 10.15 7.07 6.16
C SER A 105 11.28 7.64 5.30
N LYS A 106 10.97 8.70 4.57
CA LYS A 106 11.93 9.31 3.63
C LYS A 106 13.10 9.99 4.33
N ASP A 107 12.95 10.31 5.62
CA ASP A 107 13.99 10.96 6.42
C ASP A 107 15.02 9.94 6.92
N ILE A 108 14.65 8.66 6.97
CA ILE A 108 15.50 7.57 7.49
C ILE A 108 16.09 6.72 6.37
N PHE A 109 15.35 6.52 5.27
CA PHE A 109 15.75 5.57 4.23
C PHE A 109 15.81 6.17 2.82
N ASP A 110 16.73 5.64 2.02
CA ASP A 110 16.70 5.71 0.55
C ASP A 110 16.38 4.33 -0.03
N CYS A 111 15.47 4.27 -1.03
CA CYS A 111 15.21 3.05 -1.77
C CYS A 111 16.24 2.87 -2.89
N ILE A 112 17.01 1.79 -2.81
CA ILE A 112 18.08 1.48 -3.77
C ILE A 112 17.56 0.58 -4.90
N GLU A 113 16.69 -0.36 -4.56
CA GLU A 113 16.17 -1.34 -5.52
C GLU A 113 14.84 -1.92 -5.04
N THR A 114 13.93 -2.21 -5.97
CA THR A 114 12.77 -3.07 -5.74
C THR A 114 12.75 -4.22 -6.74
N LYS A 115 12.26 -5.37 -6.29
CA LYS A 115 12.08 -6.59 -7.09
C LYS A 115 10.75 -7.25 -6.71
N SER A 116 10.10 -7.83 -7.71
CA SER A 116 8.92 -8.67 -7.51
C SER A 116 9.25 -10.10 -7.90
N PHE A 117 8.96 -11.05 -7.01
CA PHE A 117 9.16 -12.47 -7.27
C PHE A 117 7.80 -13.16 -7.33
N ARG A 118 7.38 -13.47 -8.55
CA ARG A 118 6.18 -14.26 -8.81
C ARG A 118 6.34 -15.67 -8.28
N ILE A 119 5.36 -16.13 -7.50
CA ILE A 119 5.31 -17.51 -7.02
C ILE A 119 4.32 -18.31 -7.86
N ASN A 120 4.83 -19.33 -8.55
CA ASN A 120 4.04 -20.16 -9.43
C ASN A 120 3.21 -21.17 -8.63
N PHE A 121 1.99 -20.77 -8.28
CA PHE A 121 0.97 -21.64 -7.71
C PHE A 121 -0.11 -21.98 -8.75
N ARG A 122 -0.84 -23.09 -8.53
CA ARG A 122 -2.04 -23.43 -9.31
C ARG A 122 -3.10 -22.32 -9.25
N TYR A 123 -3.18 -21.66 -8.08
CA TYR A 123 -3.96 -20.45 -7.86
C TYR A 123 -2.96 -19.34 -7.49
N PRO A 124 -2.55 -18.49 -8.45
CA PRO A 124 -1.56 -17.45 -8.18
C PRO A 124 -2.07 -16.49 -7.11
N THR A 125 -1.16 -16.09 -6.23
CA THR A 125 -1.37 -15.04 -5.23
C THR A 125 -0.47 -13.86 -5.57
N ARG A 126 -0.50 -12.81 -4.73
CA ARG A 126 0.45 -11.70 -4.80
C ARG A 126 1.90 -12.20 -4.82
N ASP A 127 2.73 -11.48 -5.55
CA ASP A 127 4.16 -11.71 -5.62
C ASP A 127 4.84 -11.41 -4.27
N ILE A 128 6.05 -11.95 -4.06
CA ILE A 128 6.91 -11.52 -2.97
C ILE A 128 7.61 -10.23 -3.40
N PHE A 129 7.25 -9.12 -2.78
CA PHE A 129 7.90 -7.83 -2.99
C PHE A 129 9.14 -7.68 -2.10
N LEU A 130 10.28 -7.40 -2.72
CA LEU A 130 11.54 -7.12 -2.05
C LEU A 130 11.93 -5.67 -2.33
N ALA A 131 12.29 -4.94 -1.29
CA ALA A 131 12.95 -3.65 -1.41
C ALA A 131 14.28 -3.66 -0.65
N ARG A 132 15.33 -3.12 -1.28
CA ARG A 132 16.61 -2.86 -0.65
C ARG A 132 16.69 -1.39 -0.27
N LEU A 133 16.72 -1.13 1.03
CA LEU A 133 16.82 0.22 1.58
C LEU A 133 18.22 0.49 2.12
N ARG A 134 18.65 1.75 2.04
CA ARG A 134 19.85 2.28 2.72
C ARG A 134 19.39 3.21 3.83
N ILE A 135 20.00 3.12 5.01
CA ILE A 135 19.78 4.07 6.10
C ILE A 135 20.58 5.34 5.79
N LYS A 136 19.93 6.50 5.91
CA LYS A 136 20.56 7.81 5.77
C LYS A 136 21.47 8.09 6.97
N GLU A 137 22.59 8.74 6.70
CA GLU A 137 23.53 9.21 7.74
C GLU A 137 23.00 10.46 8.44
#